data_AF-A0A7J6CU17-F1
#
_entry.id   AF-A0A7J6CU17-F1
#
_cell.length_a   1.000
_cell.length_b   1.000
_cell.length_c   1.000
_cell.angle_alpha   90.00
_cell.angle_beta   90.00
_cell.angle_gamma   90.00
#
_symmetry.space_group_name_H-M   'P 1'
#
loop_
_entity.id
_entity.type
_entity.pdbx_description
1 polymer ?
#
loop_
_entity_poly.entity_id
_entity_poly.type
_entity_poly.pdbx_seq_one_letter_code
_entity_poly.pdbx_strand_id
1 'polypeptide(L)'
;MSYSSAAVLLETVNFAAEKHRNQRRKDPGATPYINHPIGVARILSHEGGITDLEVLQAALLHDTVEDTDTTIDELECMFGPTVARIVQEVTDDKSLPKEERKRLQVEHAPHRSHQAKLVKLADKLYNLRDLNRCTPTGWTPARVQEYFVWASRVVKGLRGTNAALEEKLQHLFMERGVEL
;
A
#
# COMPACT_ATOMS: atom_id res chain seq x y z
N MET A 1 -12.52 5.59 -28.00
CA MET A 1 -13.70 5.35 -27.14
C MET A 1 -13.25 5.55 -25.69
N SER A 2 -13.96 6.35 -24.90
CA SER A 2 -13.67 6.45 -23.46
C SER A 2 -14.23 5.20 -22.79
N TYR A 3 -13.39 4.40 -22.14
CA TYR A 3 -13.85 3.28 -21.32
C TYR A 3 -14.60 3.81 -20.09
N SER A 4 -15.54 3.01 -19.57
CA SER A 4 -16.20 3.33 -18.29
C SER A 4 -15.21 3.11 -17.13
N SER A 5 -15.42 3.79 -15.99
CA SER A 5 -14.57 3.61 -14.80
C SER A 5 -14.54 2.15 -14.33
N ALA A 6 -15.65 1.42 -14.49
CA ALA A 6 -15.71 -0.01 -14.19
C ALA A 6 -14.80 -0.83 -15.11
N ALA A 7 -14.80 -0.57 -16.41
CA ALA A 7 -13.91 -1.25 -17.35
C ALA A 7 -12.43 -0.96 -17.06
N VAL A 8 -12.10 0.30 -16.72
CA VAL A 8 -10.73 0.70 -16.34
C VAL A 8 -10.27 -0.01 -15.07
N LEU A 9 -11.12 -0.12 -14.04
CA LEU A 9 -10.78 -0.83 -12.81
C LEU A 9 -10.63 -2.35 -13.04
N LEU A 10 -11.49 -2.95 -13.85
CA LEU A 10 -11.39 -4.38 -14.17
C LEU A 10 -10.08 -4.69 -14.90
N GLU A 11 -9.68 -3.87 -15.86
CA GLU A 11 -8.38 -4.00 -16.54
C GLU A 11 -7.22 -3.88 -15.55
N THR A 12 -7.30 -2.90 -14.65
CA THR A 12 -6.25 -2.67 -13.64
C THR A 12 -6.13 -3.84 -12.66
N VAL A 13 -7.26 -4.39 -12.20
CA VAL A 13 -7.27 -5.59 -11.34
C VAL A 13 -6.72 -6.81 -12.08
N ASN A 14 -7.08 -6.99 -13.36
CA ASN A 14 -6.56 -8.10 -14.16
C ASN A 14 -5.04 -8.03 -14.30
N PHE A 15 -4.51 -6.87 -14.66
CA PHE A 15 -3.06 -6.66 -14.76
C PHE A 15 -2.33 -6.97 -13.45
N ALA A 16 -2.81 -6.41 -12.33
CA ALA A 16 -2.23 -6.67 -11.01
C ALA A 16 -2.29 -8.17 -10.65
N ALA A 17 -3.40 -8.85 -10.97
CA ALA A 17 -3.57 -10.27 -10.72
C ALA A 17 -2.59 -11.13 -11.53
N GLU A 18 -2.37 -10.80 -12.81
CA GLU A 18 -1.44 -11.50 -13.68
C GLU A 18 0.02 -11.33 -13.21
N LYS A 19 0.41 -10.10 -12.86
CA LYS A 19 1.76 -9.80 -12.35
C LYS A 19 2.03 -10.50 -11.02
N HIS A 20 1.06 -10.50 -10.10
CA HIS A 20 1.19 -11.14 -8.79
C HIS A 20 0.74 -12.61 -8.73
N ARG A 21 0.47 -13.27 -9.87
CA ARG A 21 -0.14 -14.63 -9.93
C ARG A 21 0.57 -15.70 -9.09
N ASN A 22 1.90 -15.60 -8.99
CA ASN A 22 2.74 -16.55 -8.26
C ASN A 22 3.12 -16.07 -6.85
N GLN A 23 2.79 -14.82 -6.49
CA GLN A 23 3.11 -14.25 -5.18
C GLN A 23 2.06 -14.64 -4.15
N ARG A 24 2.51 -14.83 -2.90
CA ARG A 24 1.66 -15.15 -1.74
C ARG A 24 1.98 -14.22 -0.58
N ARG A 25 0.98 -13.97 0.25
CA ARG A 25 1.10 -13.33 1.56
C ARG A 25 1.83 -14.27 2.52
N LYS A 26 2.34 -13.70 3.61
CA LYS A 26 3.17 -14.42 4.60
C LYS A 26 2.34 -14.98 5.76
N ASP A 27 1.03 -14.88 5.70
CA ASP A 27 0.14 -15.54 6.65
C ASP A 27 0.23 -17.08 6.50
N PRO A 28 -0.12 -17.86 7.53
CA PRO A 28 -0.01 -19.33 7.50
C PRO A 28 -0.79 -20.00 6.37
N GLY A 29 -1.88 -19.38 5.90
CA GLY A 29 -2.67 -19.87 4.78
C GLY A 29 -2.08 -19.57 3.40
N ALA A 30 -0.97 -18.82 3.34
CA ALA A 30 -0.35 -18.34 2.09
C ALA A 30 -1.40 -17.72 1.16
N THR A 31 -2.14 -16.73 1.65
CA THR A 31 -3.21 -16.08 0.87
C THR A 31 -2.66 -15.51 -0.45
N PRO A 32 -3.35 -15.63 -1.60
CA PRO A 32 -2.90 -15.00 -2.86
C PRO A 32 -2.59 -13.51 -2.69
N TYR A 33 -1.46 -13.04 -3.23
CA TYR A 33 -1.00 -11.67 -2.97
C TYR A 33 -1.96 -10.60 -3.47
N ILE A 34 -2.65 -10.84 -4.59
CA ILE A 34 -3.64 -9.94 -5.18
C ILE A 34 -4.75 -9.50 -4.20
N ASN A 35 -5.03 -10.29 -3.15
CA ASN A 35 -5.98 -9.91 -2.11
C ASN A 35 -5.55 -8.64 -1.35
N HIS A 36 -4.25 -8.36 -1.28
CA HIS A 36 -3.71 -7.15 -0.65
C HIS A 36 -3.95 -5.90 -1.48
N PRO A 37 -3.50 -5.76 -2.75
CA PRO A 37 -3.80 -4.57 -3.54
C PRO A 37 -5.30 -4.30 -3.68
N ILE A 38 -6.14 -5.33 -3.85
CA ILE A 38 -7.60 -5.19 -3.82
C ILE A 38 -8.09 -4.65 -2.48
N GLY A 39 -7.56 -5.17 -1.38
CA GLY A 39 -7.89 -4.72 -0.03
C GLY A 39 -7.48 -3.27 0.24
N VAL A 40 -6.31 -2.83 -0.23
CA VAL A 40 -5.84 -1.45 -0.13
C VAL A 40 -6.76 -0.52 -0.91
N ALA A 41 -7.09 -0.84 -2.17
CA ALA A 41 -8.04 -0.06 -2.97
C ALA A 41 -9.43 0.01 -2.33
N ARG A 42 -9.91 -1.10 -1.74
CA ARG A 42 -11.17 -1.15 -0.99
C ARG A 42 -11.15 -0.28 0.26
N ILE A 43 -10.04 -0.23 1.00
CA ILE A 43 -9.89 0.67 2.16
C ILE A 43 -10.03 2.12 1.70
N LEU A 44 -9.35 2.50 0.61
CA LEU A 44 -9.46 3.85 0.07
C LEU A 44 -10.90 4.21 -0.32
N SER A 45 -11.58 3.33 -1.05
CA SER A 45 -12.95 3.63 -1.52
C SER A 45 -13.99 3.59 -0.41
N HIS A 46 -14.00 2.55 0.44
CA HIS A 46 -15.07 2.34 1.43
C HIS A 46 -14.83 3.06 2.77
N GLU A 47 -13.58 3.25 3.16
CA GLU A 47 -13.23 3.82 4.47
C GLU A 47 -12.60 5.22 4.34
N GLY A 48 -11.82 5.44 3.28
CA GLY A 48 -11.23 6.74 2.96
C GLY A 48 -12.14 7.66 2.16
N GLY A 49 -13.24 7.15 1.60
CA GLY A 49 -14.17 7.92 0.77
C GLY A 49 -13.60 8.36 -0.59
N ILE A 50 -12.56 7.68 -1.07
CA ILE A 50 -11.84 8.06 -2.29
C ILE A 50 -12.58 7.54 -3.53
N THR A 51 -12.92 8.47 -4.43
CA THR A 51 -13.57 8.19 -5.72
C THR A 51 -12.67 8.50 -6.93
N ASP A 52 -11.48 9.07 -6.70
CA ASP A 52 -10.49 9.34 -7.73
C ASP A 52 -9.99 8.03 -8.36
N LEU A 53 -10.25 7.88 -9.66
CA LEU A 53 -9.96 6.66 -10.40
C LEU A 53 -8.45 6.37 -10.46
N GLU A 54 -7.61 7.38 -10.67
CA GLU A 54 -6.15 7.20 -10.79
C GLU A 54 -5.53 6.78 -9.45
N VAL A 55 -6.05 7.30 -8.33
CA VAL A 55 -5.63 6.87 -6.98
C VAL A 55 -6.02 5.42 -6.71
N LEU A 56 -7.22 5.01 -7.09
CA LEU A 56 -7.68 3.62 -6.92
C LEU A 56 -6.89 2.66 -7.83
N GLN A 57 -6.57 3.07 -9.05
CA GLN A 57 -5.69 2.30 -9.92
C GLN A 57 -4.28 2.16 -9.33
N ALA A 58 -3.69 3.26 -8.87
CA ALA A 58 -2.38 3.24 -8.23
C ALA A 58 -2.36 2.34 -6.98
N ALA A 59 -3.44 2.31 -6.20
CA ALA A 59 -3.56 1.39 -5.06
C ALA A 59 -3.61 -0.09 -5.47
N LEU A 60 -4.26 -0.43 -6.59
CA LEU A 60 -4.24 -1.80 -7.13
C LEU A 60 -2.86 -2.19 -7.69
N LEU A 61 -2.07 -1.21 -8.13
CA LEU A 61 -0.78 -1.40 -8.80
C LEU A 61 0.43 -1.16 -7.90
N HIS A 62 0.25 -0.70 -6.65
CA HIS A 62 1.32 -0.10 -5.85
C HIS A 62 2.55 -0.99 -5.62
N ASP A 63 2.38 -2.31 -5.63
CA ASP A 63 3.46 -3.29 -5.43
C ASP A 63 3.96 -3.94 -6.74
N THR A 64 3.35 -3.62 -7.89
CA THR A 64 3.69 -4.29 -9.16
C THR A 64 5.13 -4.03 -9.57
N VAL A 65 5.57 -2.78 -9.54
CA VAL A 65 6.96 -2.40 -9.85
C VAL A 65 7.93 -2.89 -8.76
N GLU A 66 7.47 -2.91 -7.50
CA GLU A 66 8.31 -3.29 -6.37
C GLU A 66 8.62 -4.79 -6.33
N ASP A 67 7.64 -5.64 -6.66
CA ASP A 67 7.70 -7.09 -6.40
C ASP A 67 7.53 -7.98 -7.65
N THR A 68 7.42 -7.39 -8.84
CA THR A 68 7.23 -8.14 -10.11
C THR A 68 8.21 -7.66 -11.20
N ASP A 69 7.98 -8.07 -12.45
CA ASP A 69 8.76 -7.63 -13.61
C ASP A 69 8.24 -6.33 -14.25
N THR A 70 7.24 -5.69 -13.63
CA THR A 70 6.64 -4.44 -14.11
C THR A 70 7.61 -3.26 -14.06
N THR A 71 7.57 -2.44 -15.10
CA THR A 71 8.33 -1.17 -15.19
C THR A 71 7.44 0.05 -15.10
N ILE A 72 8.00 1.22 -14.75
CA ILE A 72 7.26 2.49 -14.76
C ILE A 72 6.79 2.83 -16.17
N ASP A 73 7.61 2.59 -17.19
CA ASP A 73 7.26 2.85 -18.60
C ASP A 73 6.07 1.98 -19.06
N GLU A 74 6.01 0.71 -18.63
CA GLU A 74 4.87 -0.17 -18.87
C GLU A 74 3.59 0.41 -18.25
N LEU A 75 3.66 0.89 -17.00
CA LEU A 75 2.51 1.50 -16.33
C LEU A 75 2.08 2.80 -16.98
N GLU A 76 3.03 3.65 -17.41
CA GLU A 76 2.73 4.90 -18.09
C GLU A 76 2.04 4.64 -19.44
N CYS A 77 2.52 3.65 -20.20
CA CYS A 77 1.92 3.27 -21.47
C CYS A 77 0.49 2.71 -21.31
N MET A 78 0.22 1.93 -20.26
CA MET A 78 -1.07 1.24 -20.08
C MET A 78 -2.09 2.06 -19.30
N PHE A 79 -1.65 2.76 -18.25
CA PHE A 79 -2.53 3.42 -17.28
C PHE A 79 -2.34 4.94 -17.22
N GLY A 80 -1.36 5.47 -17.94
CA GLY A 80 -1.10 6.90 -18.04
C GLY A 80 -0.10 7.43 -17.00
N PRO A 81 0.41 8.65 -17.25
CA PRO A 81 1.52 9.23 -16.48
C PRO A 81 1.16 9.51 -15.02
N THR A 82 -0.09 9.85 -14.72
CA THR A 82 -0.50 10.12 -13.33
C THR A 82 -0.43 8.86 -12.48
N VAL A 83 -0.97 7.74 -12.96
CA VAL A 83 -0.95 6.45 -12.26
C VAL A 83 0.50 5.98 -12.09
N ALA A 84 1.29 6.03 -13.16
CA ALA A 84 2.70 5.66 -13.14
C ALA A 84 3.50 6.48 -12.11
N ARG A 85 3.29 7.81 -12.05
CA ARG A 85 3.92 8.69 -11.05
C ARG A 85 3.54 8.31 -9.62
N ILE A 86 2.24 8.08 -9.34
CA ILE A 86 1.81 7.71 -7.98
C ILE A 86 2.45 6.37 -7.58
N VAL A 87 2.45 5.38 -8.48
CA VAL A 87 3.10 4.08 -8.23
C VAL A 87 4.60 4.23 -8.02
N GLN A 88 5.26 5.07 -8.82
CA GLN A 88 6.69 5.36 -8.66
C GLN A 88 6.99 5.94 -7.28
N GLU A 89 6.19 6.91 -6.81
CA GLU A 89 6.38 7.49 -5.49
C GLU A 89 6.31 6.38 -4.42
N VAL A 90 5.32 5.48 -4.47
CA VAL A 90 5.07 4.47 -3.43
C VAL A 90 5.94 3.22 -3.52
N THR A 91 6.71 3.05 -4.58
CA THR A 91 7.67 1.95 -4.79
C THR A 91 8.96 2.19 -4.00
N ASP A 92 9.41 1.20 -3.24
CA ASP A 92 10.73 1.24 -2.60
C ASP A 92 11.84 0.74 -3.55
N ASP A 93 13.03 1.34 -3.49
CA ASP A 93 14.20 0.88 -4.22
C ASP A 93 14.76 -0.43 -3.64
N LYS A 94 14.52 -1.56 -4.33
CA LYS A 94 14.97 -2.91 -3.93
C LYS A 94 16.48 -3.12 -3.99
N SER A 95 17.25 -2.22 -4.59
CA SER A 95 18.73 -2.30 -4.57
C SER A 95 19.30 -1.98 -3.18
N LEU A 96 18.53 -1.27 -2.33
CA LEU A 96 18.95 -0.86 -1.00
C LEU A 96 18.67 -1.93 0.06
N PRO A 97 19.51 -2.00 1.13
CA PRO A 97 19.23 -2.85 2.28
C PRO A 97 17.87 -2.54 2.91
N LYS A 98 17.21 -3.56 3.46
CA LYS A 98 15.87 -3.45 4.04
C LYS A 98 15.73 -2.33 5.09
N GLU A 99 16.72 -2.19 5.97
CA GLU A 99 16.69 -1.15 7.02
C GLU A 99 16.80 0.26 6.42
N GLU A 100 17.54 0.40 5.31
CA GLU A 100 17.64 1.67 4.59
C GLU A 100 16.32 2.01 3.88
N ARG A 101 15.68 1.03 3.23
CA ARG A 101 14.33 1.24 2.64
C ARG A 101 13.31 1.68 3.70
N LYS A 102 13.35 1.07 4.88
CA LYS A 102 12.51 1.46 6.02
C LYS A 102 12.78 2.89 6.51
N ARG A 103 14.06 3.30 6.57
CA ARG A 103 14.48 4.66 6.95
C ARG A 103 13.94 5.68 5.94
N LEU A 104 14.13 5.42 4.65
CA LEU A 104 13.67 6.28 3.56
C LEU A 104 12.14 6.39 3.50
N GLN A 105 11.38 5.34 3.85
CA GLN A 105 9.93 5.46 3.96
C GLN A 105 9.48 6.49 5.01
N VAL A 106 10.20 6.63 6.12
CA VAL A 106 9.93 7.64 7.15
C VAL A 106 10.34 9.02 6.66
N GLU A 107 11.53 9.14 6.09
CA GLU A 107 12.10 10.41 5.61
C GLU A 107 11.26 11.01 4.46
N HIS A 108 10.84 10.19 3.50
CA HIS A 108 10.07 10.65 2.35
C HIS A 108 8.58 10.83 2.62
N ALA A 109 8.04 10.24 3.70
CA ALA A 109 6.62 10.32 4.05
C ALA A 109 6.02 11.75 3.94
N PRO A 110 6.59 12.80 4.57
CA PRO A 110 6.05 14.15 4.48
C PRO A 110 6.10 14.79 3.08
N HIS A 111 7.04 14.36 2.24
CA HIS A 111 7.33 14.97 0.94
C HIS A 111 6.56 14.35 -0.23
N ARG A 112 5.84 13.25 0.00
CA ARG A 112 5.00 12.58 -1.00
C ARG A 112 3.82 13.44 -1.42
N SER A 113 3.36 13.25 -2.66
CA SER A 113 2.12 13.84 -3.14
C SER A 113 0.92 13.35 -2.32
N HIS A 114 -0.16 14.14 -2.29
CA HIS A 114 -1.38 13.78 -1.57
C HIS A 114 -1.92 12.40 -1.99
N GLN A 115 -1.92 12.12 -3.29
CA GLN A 115 -2.35 10.84 -3.87
C GLN A 115 -1.47 9.67 -3.38
N ALA A 116 -0.14 9.83 -3.35
CA ALA A 116 0.76 8.81 -2.83
C ALA A 116 0.62 8.60 -1.31
N LYS A 117 0.34 9.68 -0.55
CA LYS A 117 0.05 9.58 0.89
C LYS A 117 -1.21 8.77 1.17
N LEU A 118 -2.28 8.94 0.37
CA LEU A 118 -3.49 8.12 0.48
C LEU A 118 -3.17 6.63 0.35
N VAL A 119 -2.47 6.24 -0.73
CA VAL A 119 -2.10 4.85 -0.98
C VAL A 119 -1.24 4.29 0.17
N LYS A 120 -0.21 5.02 0.63
CA LYS A 120 0.64 4.57 1.75
C LYS A 120 -0.15 4.44 3.07
N LEU A 121 -1.11 5.33 3.35
CA LEU A 121 -1.96 5.22 4.55
C LEU A 121 -2.82 3.94 4.51
N ALA A 122 -3.47 3.68 3.38
CA ALA A 122 -4.29 2.49 3.20
C ALA A 122 -3.46 1.19 3.23
N ASP A 123 -2.27 1.18 2.61
CA ASP A 123 -1.31 0.06 2.69
C ASP A 123 -0.93 -0.24 4.15
N LYS A 124 -0.55 0.79 4.92
CA LYS A 124 -0.23 0.60 6.35
C LYS A 124 -1.43 0.09 7.13
N LEU A 125 -2.62 0.66 6.91
CA LEU A 125 -3.82 0.21 7.60
C LEU A 125 -4.14 -1.26 7.29
N TYR A 126 -4.03 -1.68 6.03
CA TYR A 126 -4.24 -3.07 5.63
C TYR A 126 -3.24 -4.00 6.34
N ASN A 127 -1.95 -3.69 6.26
CA ASN A 127 -0.90 -4.54 6.82
C ASN A 127 -0.97 -4.62 8.35
N LEU A 128 -1.29 -3.53 9.05
CA LEU A 128 -1.43 -3.56 10.52
C LEU A 128 -2.65 -4.39 10.95
N ARG A 129 -3.76 -4.31 10.21
CA ARG A 129 -4.92 -5.20 10.44
C ARG A 129 -4.57 -6.66 10.19
N ASP A 130 -3.78 -6.95 9.14
CA ASP A 130 -3.35 -8.30 8.83
C ASP A 130 -2.45 -8.87 9.93
N LEU A 131 -1.53 -8.06 10.47
CA LEU A 131 -0.67 -8.43 11.60
C LEU A 131 -1.45 -8.69 12.90
N ASN A 132 -2.55 -7.96 13.14
CA ASN A 132 -3.43 -8.25 14.27
C ASN A 132 -4.27 -9.52 14.05
N ARG A 133 -4.68 -9.79 12.80
CA ARG A 133 -5.42 -10.99 12.44
C ARG A 133 -4.57 -12.25 12.54
N CYS A 134 -3.34 -12.20 12.04
CA CYS A 134 -2.45 -13.35 12.03
C CYS A 134 -0.98 -12.92 11.99
N THR A 135 -0.15 -13.53 12.85
CA THR A 135 1.30 -13.32 12.80
C THR A 135 1.88 -14.02 11.58
N PRO A 136 2.69 -13.34 10.75
CA PRO A 136 3.32 -13.97 9.59
C PRO A 136 4.23 -15.14 9.97
N THR A 137 4.35 -16.12 9.07
CA THR A 137 5.22 -17.29 9.27
C THR A 137 6.66 -16.84 9.54
N GLY A 138 7.25 -17.35 10.62
CA GLY A 138 8.62 -17.04 11.04
C GLY A 138 8.80 -15.68 11.73
N TRP A 139 7.73 -14.95 12.04
CA TRP A 139 7.80 -13.71 12.83
C TRP A 139 7.58 -13.98 14.32
N THR A 140 8.34 -13.30 15.16
CA THR A 140 8.11 -13.27 16.61
C THR A 140 7.14 -12.15 16.97
N PRO A 141 6.47 -12.21 18.15
CA PRO A 141 5.65 -11.11 18.64
C PRO A 141 6.41 -9.78 18.74
N ALA A 142 7.70 -9.83 19.12
CA ALA A 142 8.57 -8.66 19.16
C ALA A 142 8.72 -8.01 17.77
N ARG A 143 8.95 -8.82 16.73
CA ARG A 143 9.06 -8.33 15.35
C ARG A 143 7.75 -7.72 14.84
N VAL A 144 6.59 -8.25 15.26
CA VAL A 144 5.30 -7.63 14.97
C VAL A 144 5.24 -6.25 15.63
N GLN A 145 5.61 -6.13 16.90
CA GLN A 145 5.63 -4.84 17.60
C GLN A 145 6.59 -3.83 16.96
N GLU A 146 7.79 -4.26 16.55
CA GLU A 146 8.73 -3.44 15.79
C GLU A 146 8.12 -2.89 14.49
N TYR A 147 7.29 -3.70 13.81
CA TYR A 147 6.59 -3.23 12.62
C TYR A 147 5.56 -2.14 12.96
N PHE A 148 4.81 -2.28 14.06
CA PHE A 148 3.88 -1.22 14.51
C PHE A 148 4.62 0.08 14.84
N VAL A 149 5.75 0.00 15.56
CA VAL A 149 6.57 1.18 15.90
C VAL A 149 7.15 1.83 14.64
N TRP A 150 7.62 1.05 13.67
CA TRP A 150 8.10 1.60 12.40
C TRP A 150 6.95 2.23 11.60
N ALA A 151 5.80 1.55 11.53
CA ALA A 151 4.64 2.05 10.81
C ALA A 151 4.12 3.36 11.39
N SER A 152 4.13 3.56 12.72
CA SER A 152 3.70 4.83 13.31
C SER A 152 4.61 6.00 12.90
N ARG A 153 5.93 5.77 12.81
CA ARG A 153 6.88 6.78 12.32
C ARG A 153 6.61 7.18 10.88
N VAL A 154 6.27 6.21 10.02
CA VAL A 154 5.87 6.49 8.63
C VAL A 154 4.56 7.28 8.62
N VAL A 155 3.52 6.79 9.31
CA VAL A 155 2.19 7.41 9.33
C VAL A 155 2.23 8.83 9.88
N LYS A 156 3.11 9.14 10.85
CA LYS A 156 3.32 10.50 11.36
C LYS A 156 3.64 11.51 10.25
N GLY A 157 4.45 11.13 9.26
CA GLY A 157 4.76 11.97 8.10
C GLY A 157 3.63 12.04 7.06
N LEU A 158 2.66 11.12 7.12
CA LEU A 158 1.52 11.06 6.20
C LEU A 158 0.28 11.80 6.73
N ARG A 159 0.30 12.29 7.98
CA ARG A 159 -0.86 12.95 8.62
C ARG A 159 -1.32 14.21 7.89
N GLY A 160 -2.60 14.54 8.06
CA GLY A 160 -3.25 15.66 7.37
C GLY A 160 -3.65 15.32 5.94
N THR A 161 -3.75 14.04 5.60
CA THR A 161 -4.12 13.55 4.26
C THR A 161 -5.55 13.01 4.25
N ASN A 162 -5.91 12.15 5.20
CA ASN A 162 -7.24 11.57 5.28
C ASN A 162 -7.60 11.23 6.73
N ALA A 163 -8.46 12.05 7.34
CA ALA A 163 -8.81 11.94 8.75
C ALA A 163 -9.41 10.57 9.13
N ALA A 164 -10.24 9.98 8.26
CA ALA A 164 -10.87 8.69 8.52
C ALA A 164 -9.87 7.52 8.57
N LEU A 165 -8.88 7.50 7.67
CA LEU A 165 -7.83 6.48 7.71
C LEU A 165 -6.87 6.72 8.88
N GLU A 166 -6.52 7.98 9.16
CA GLU A 166 -5.64 8.37 10.25
C GLU A 166 -6.23 7.99 11.63
N GLU A 167 -7.54 8.18 11.84
CA GLU A 167 -8.22 7.79 13.07
C GLU A 167 -8.17 6.27 13.30
N LYS A 168 -8.38 5.49 12.24
CA LYS A 168 -8.31 4.01 12.31
C LYS A 168 -6.90 3.53 12.61
N LEU A 169 -5.89 4.16 12.01
CA LEU A 169 -4.49 3.89 12.31
C LEU A 169 -4.14 4.25 13.76
N GLN A 170 -4.59 5.42 14.23
CA GLN A 170 -4.43 5.86 15.62
C GLN A 170 -4.96 4.81 16.60
N HIS A 171 -6.16 4.28 16.35
CA HIS A 171 -6.75 3.24 17.20
C HIS A 171 -5.88 1.98 17.27
N LEU A 172 -5.41 1.48 16.12
CA LEU A 172 -4.54 0.29 16.08
C LEU A 172 -3.19 0.50 16.78
N PHE A 173 -2.64 1.71 16.71
CA PHE A 173 -1.41 2.05 17.44
C PHE A 173 -1.65 2.10 18.95
N MET A 174 -2.75 2.70 19.40
CA MET A 174 -3.12 2.78 20.81
C MET A 174 -3.35 1.40 21.44
N GLU A 175 -4.01 0.47 20.74
CA GLU A 175 -4.19 -0.92 21.19
C GLU A 175 -2.87 -1.64 21.51
N ARG A 176 -1.76 -1.17 20.92
CA ARG A 176 -0.42 -1.74 21.10
C ARG A 176 0.53 -0.83 21.87
N GLY A 177 0.02 0.22 22.51
CA GLY A 177 0.83 1.18 23.28
C GLY A 177 1.86 1.92 22.42
N VAL A 178 1.57 2.13 21.14
CA VAL A 178 2.42 2.90 20.22
C VAL A 178 1.81 4.29 20.04
N GLU A 179 2.63 5.32 20.22
CA GLU A 179 2.23 6.71 19.99
C GLU A 179 2.42 7.13 18.53
N LEU A 180 1.55 8.04 18.06
CA LEU A 180 1.56 8.60 16.70
C LEU A 180 1.90 10.10 16.69
#